data_AF-A0A1G3YZL5-F1
#
_entry.id   AF-A0A1G3YZL5-F1
#
_cell.length_a   1.000
_cell.length_b   1.000
_cell.length_c   1.000
_cell.angle_alpha   90.00
_cell.angle_beta   90.00
_cell.angle_gamma   90.00
#
_symmetry.space_group_name_H-M   'P 1'
#
loop_
_entity.id
_entity.type
_entity.pdbx_description
1 polymer ?
#
loop_
_entity_poly.entity_id
_entity_poly.type
_entity_poly.pdbx_seq_one_letter_code
_entity_poly.pdbx_strand_id
1 'polypeptide(L)' 'MEGGETLEVRRRHRIIARIVPFVAEREAESWPDIEVRLEEAYPDGPLRESASGILYADRGER' A
#
# COMPACT_ATOMS: atom_id res chain seq x y z
N MET A 1 3.14 -13.11 -24.13
CA MET A 1 3.69 -11.98 -23.35
C MET A 1 3.11 -10.72 -23.94
N GLU A 2 2.03 -10.20 -23.34
CA GLU A 2 1.48 -8.88 -23.72
C GLU A 2 2.37 -7.82 -23.05
N GLY A 3 3.35 -7.32 -23.80
CA GLY A 3 4.14 -6.16 -23.38
C GLY A 3 3.28 -4.90 -23.53
N GLY A 4 3.30 -4.01 -22.54
CA GLY A 4 2.61 -2.72 -22.63
C GLY A 4 3.05 -1.92 -23.86
N GLU A 5 2.22 -0.99 -24.32
CA GLU A 5 2.57 -0.08 -25.42
C GLU A 5 3.37 1.12 -24.91
N THR A 6 4.28 1.66 -25.75
CA THR A 6 4.92 2.95 -25.49
C THR A 6 4.05 4.08 -26.03
N LEU A 7 3.68 5.04 -25.18
CA LEU A 7 2.82 6.17 -25.55
C LEU A 7 3.63 7.47 -25.62
N GLU A 8 3.50 8.20 -26.72
CA GLU A 8 4.12 9.53 -26.88
C GLU A 8 3.15 10.64 -26.46
N VAL A 9 3.54 11.44 -25.48
CA VAL A 9 2.79 12.63 -25.06
C VAL A 9 3.24 13.81 -25.91
N ARG A 10 2.30 14.42 -26.63
CA ARG A 10 2.59 15.53 -27.57
C ARG A 10 1.92 16.82 -27.12
N ARG A 11 2.63 17.95 -27.27
CA ARG A 11 2.12 19.31 -27.11
C ARG A 11 2.51 20.13 -28.34
N ARG A 12 1.54 20.76 -29.00
CA ARG A 12 1.74 21.54 -30.24
C ARG A 12 2.55 20.76 -31.30
N HIS A 13 2.16 19.50 -31.54
CA HIS A 13 2.85 18.57 -32.46
C HIS A 13 4.31 18.23 -32.11
N ARG A 14 4.81 18.65 -30.94
CA ARG A 14 6.13 18.27 -30.42
C ARG A 14 5.96 17.24 -29.31
N ILE A 15 6.79 16.19 -29.34
CA ILE A 15 6.85 15.20 -28.26
C ILE A 15 7.48 15.87 -27.04
N ILE A 16 6.82 15.77 -25.90
CA ILE A 16 7.30 16.35 -24.62
C ILE A 16 7.59 15.29 -23.57
N ALA A 17 7.01 14.10 -23.68
CA ALA A 17 7.28 12.96 -22.81
C ALA A 17 6.93 11.64 -23.50
N ARG A 18 7.44 10.53 -22.95
CA ARG A 18 7.09 9.17 -23.37
C ARG A 18 6.77 8.35 -22.13
N ILE A 19 5.70 7.58 -22.19
CA ILE A 19 5.34 6.58 -21.20
C ILE A 19 5.78 5.25 -21.78
N VAL A 20 6.70 4.57 -21.11
CA VAL A 20 7.23 3.28 -21.54
C VAL A 20 6.78 2.18 -20.56
N PRO A 21 6.61 0.95 -21.04
CA PRO A 21 6.37 -0.19 -20.16
C PRO A 21 7.53 -0.33 -19.18
N PHE A 22 7.20 -0.40 -17.89
CA PHE A 22 8.19 -0.67 -16.87
C PHE A 22 8.46 -2.17 -16.81
N VAL A 23 9.73 -2.54 -16.98
CA VAL A 23 10.21 -3.90 -16.73
C VAL A 23 11.07 -3.83 -15.48
N ALA A 24 10.65 -4.52 -14.42
CA ALA A 24 11.42 -4.58 -13.20
C ALA A 24 12.72 -5.36 -13.45
N GLU A 25 13.87 -4.71 -13.25
CA GLU A 25 15.19 -5.36 -13.40
C GLU A 25 15.45 -6.43 -12.32
N ARG A 26 14.79 -6.27 -11.17
CA ARG A 26 14.81 -7.21 -10.05
C ARG A 26 13.38 -7.55 -9.66
N GLU A 27 13.19 -8.77 -9.17
CA GLU A 27 11.93 -9.14 -8.54
C GLU A 27 11.63 -8.16 -7.39
N ALA A 28 10.35 -7.80 -7.27
CA ALA A 28 9.91 -7.02 -6.12
C ALA A 28 10.19 -7.82 -4.86
N GLU A 29 10.76 -7.17 -3.85
CA GLU A 29 10.90 -7.79 -2.54
C GLU A 29 9.51 -8.23 -2.06
N SER A 30 9.39 -9.49 -1.66
CA SER A 30 8.16 -9.99 -1.09
C SER A 30 7.81 -9.15 0.12
N TRP A 31 6.55 -8.73 0.21
CA TRP A 31 6.07 -8.09 1.42
C TRP A 31 6.35 -9.03 2.61
N PRO A 32 6.86 -8.49 3.73
CA PRO A 32 7.04 -9.30 4.92
C PRO A 32 5.69 -9.85 5.37
N ASP A 33 5.74 -11.04 5.95
CA ASP A 33 4.58 -11.72 6.52
C ASP A 33 3.85 -10.76 7.48
N ILE A 34 2.57 -10.53 7.20
CA ILE A 34 1.80 -9.49 7.90
C ILE A 34 1.50 -9.93 9.33
N GLU A 35 1.31 -11.22 9.55
CA GLU A 35 1.13 -11.82 10.88
C GLU A 35 2.39 -11.64 11.72
N VAL A 36 3.57 -11.96 11.18
CA VAL A 36 4.85 -11.73 11.87
C VAL A 36 5.04 -10.25 12.19
N ARG A 37 4.75 -9.35 11.23
CA ARG A 37 4.86 -7.91 11.47
C ARG A 37 3.90 -7.41 12.55
N LEU A 38 2.70 -7.96 12.61
CA LEU A 38 1.72 -7.61 13.63
C LEU A 38 2.18 -8.06 15.02
N GLU A 39 2.74 -9.27 15.14
CA GLU A 39 3.31 -9.78 16.38
C GLU A 39 4.51 -8.95 16.85
N GLU A 40 5.41 -8.57 15.94
CA GLU A 40 6.56 -7.70 16.25
C GLU A 40 6.12 -6.29 16.68
N ALA A 41 5.13 -5.72 15.99
CA ALA A 41 4.66 -4.36 16.26
C ALA A 41 3.78 -4.27 17.52
N TYR A 42 3.05 -5.34 17.84
CA TYR A 42 2.15 -5.42 18.98
C TYR A 42 2.47 -6.67 19.82
N PRO A 43 3.59 -6.67 20.57
CA PRO A 43 4.04 -7.84 21.33
C PRO A 43 3.07 -8.27 22.44
N ASP A 44 2.26 -7.33 22.93
CA ASP A 44 1.21 -7.60 23.93
C ASP A 44 -0.11 -8.11 23.30
N GLY A 45 -0.09 -8.35 21.98
CA GLY A 45 -1.23 -8.78 21.19
C GLY A 45 -2.20 -7.65 20.84
N PRO A 46 -3.26 -7.95 20.07
CA PRO A 46 -4.27 -6.96 19.74
C PRO A 46 -4.99 -6.48 21.01
N LEU A 47 -5.38 -5.20 21.03
CA LEU A 47 -6.27 -4.69 22.05
C LEU A 47 -7.54 -5.55 22.11
N ARG A 48 -7.80 -6.15 23.28
CA ARG A 48 -9.00 -6.99 23.51
C ARG A 48 -10.30 -6.19 23.36
N GLU A 49 -10.22 -4.89 23.58
CA GLU A 49 -11.32 -3.96 23.43
C GLU A 49 -11.04 -3.03 22.26
N SER A 50 -12.07 -2.79 21.43
CA SER A 50 -11.93 -1.81 20.37
C SER A 50 -11.69 -0.42 20.97
N ALA A 51 -10.87 0.40 20.31
CA ALA A 51 -10.62 1.78 20.74
C ALA A 51 -11.93 2.56 20.92
N SER A 52 -12.93 2.29 20.06
CA SER A 52 -14.28 2.86 20.20
C SER A 52 -14.97 2.41 21.48
N GLY A 53 -14.88 1.12 21.85
CA GLY A 53 -15.45 0.60 23.09
C GLY A 53 -14.88 1.27 24.34
N ILE A 54 -13.56 1.50 24.36
CA ILE A 54 -12.89 2.24 25.44
C ILE A 54 -13.42 3.68 25.55
N LEU A 55 -13.58 4.36 24.40
CA LEU A 55 -14.07 5.74 24.35
C LEU A 55 -15.56 5.87 24.74
N TYR A 56 -16.40 4.91 24.35
CA TYR A 56 -17.82 4.91 24.75
C TYR A 56 -17.98 4.63 26.25
N ALA A 57 -17.18 3.71 26.80
CA ALA A 57 -17.15 3.43 28.24
C ALA A 57 -16.72 4.67 29.05
N ASP A 58 -15.69 5.40 28.60
CA ASP A 58 -15.21 6.63 29.25
C ASP A 58 -16.26 7.76 29.22
N ARG A 59 -17.13 7.78 28.20
CA ARG A 59 -18.25 8.72 28.08
C ARG A 59 -19.52 8.29 28.81
N GLY A 60 -19.56 7.08 29.37
CA GLY A 60 -20.75 6.52 30.02
C GLY A 60 -21.89 6.19 29.04
N GLU A 61 -21.57 6.07 27.74
CA GLU A 61 -22.53 5.72 26.70
C GLU A 61 -22.49 4.19 26.53
N ARG A 62 -23.52 3.49 27.02
CA ARG A 62 -23.66 2.04 26.88
C ARG A 62 -25.04 1.66 26.38
#